data_AF-A0A382WLR1-F1
#
_entry.id   AF-A0A382WLR1-F1
#
_cell.length_a   1.000
_cell.length_b   1.000
_cell.length_c   1.000
_cell.angle_alpha   90.00
_cell.angle_beta   90.00
_cell.angle_gamma   90.00
#
_symmetry.space_group_name_H-M   'P 1'
#
loop_
_entity.id
_entity.type
_entity.pdbx_description
1 polymer ?
#
loop_
_entity_poly.entity_id
_entity_poly.type
_entity_poly.pdbx_seq_one_letter_code
_entity_poly.pdbx_strand_id
1 'polypeptide(L)'
;ADTAKIIAKKVNAVAGSSTVLAAAASYAWLYTDTVTPTGGANGGINARLKINNVQTAAFTLSASDVSDAVQKINAISSTTGVQATATGDYKVLLIDADGDDIKLRNTSTRTDLDVRAVAKDSVTAAGAKLDFAAAGQAADCANIRGNLRLTSNYDFTINQDNGGSAASGDAYFENSTTSAPLVNVSSVSALTRIDASNALAIIDGAIETVSSERGGLGTLQNRLEYTVSNLLKVTEFTTAARSRISDADFAAETARLAKAQVLQQAGVSMLSQANA
;
A
#
# COMPACT_ATOMS: atom_id res chain seq x y z
N ALA A 1 18.19 -9.18 -21.63
CA ALA A 1 17.56 -9.06 -20.30
C ALA A 1 16.06 -8.94 -20.48
N ASP A 2 15.27 -9.54 -19.59
CA ASP A 2 13.81 -9.39 -19.60
C ASP A 2 13.44 -7.94 -19.26
N THR A 3 12.44 -7.37 -19.96
CA THR A 3 11.88 -6.06 -19.62
C THR A 3 10.98 -6.16 -18.39
N ALA A 4 10.68 -5.02 -17.76
CA ALA A 4 9.77 -4.97 -16.62
C ALA A 4 8.40 -5.59 -16.94
N LYS A 5 7.91 -5.38 -18.16
CA LYS A 5 6.70 -6.02 -18.70
C LYS A 5 6.73 -7.55 -18.64
N ILE A 6 7.83 -8.15 -19.09
CA ILE A 6 8.00 -9.61 -19.11
C ILE A 6 8.04 -10.13 -17.67
N ILE A 7 8.77 -9.45 -16.78
CA ILE A 7 8.86 -9.84 -15.36
C ILE A 7 7.48 -9.75 -14.71
N ALA A 8 6.74 -8.64 -14.90
CA ALA A 8 5.39 -8.49 -14.36
C ALA A 8 4.46 -9.60 -14.85
N LYS A 9 4.51 -9.95 -16.14
CA LYS A 9 3.72 -11.05 -16.70
C LYS A 9 4.08 -12.40 -16.05
N LYS A 10 5.36 -12.68 -15.83
CA LYS A 10 5.82 -13.92 -15.17
C LYS A 10 5.34 -13.99 -13.71
N VAL A 11 5.41 -12.88 -12.96
CA VAL A 11 4.90 -12.82 -11.58
C VAL A 11 3.38 -13.01 -11.56
N ASN A 12 2.65 -12.31 -12.42
CA ASN A 12 1.19 -12.42 -12.47
C ASN A 12 0.70 -13.81 -12.89
N ALA A 13 1.48 -14.55 -13.68
CA ALA A 13 1.15 -15.92 -14.05
C ALA A 13 1.10 -16.89 -12.85
N VAL A 14 1.80 -16.57 -11.76
CA VAL A 14 1.82 -17.35 -10.51
C VAL A 14 1.07 -16.65 -9.36
N ALA A 15 0.37 -15.56 -9.63
CA ALA A 15 -0.35 -14.77 -8.62
C ALA A 15 -1.42 -15.58 -7.86
N GLY A 16 -1.99 -16.61 -8.49
CA GLY A 16 -2.96 -17.50 -7.84
C GLY A 16 -2.39 -18.28 -6.65
N SER A 17 -1.08 -18.56 -6.64
CA SER A 17 -0.39 -19.22 -5.52
C SER A 17 0.39 -18.25 -4.64
N SER A 18 0.97 -17.19 -5.22
CA SER A 18 1.81 -16.26 -4.46
C SER A 18 1.02 -15.12 -3.80
N THR A 19 -0.21 -14.84 -4.25
CA THR A 19 -1.01 -13.65 -3.89
C THR A 19 -0.38 -12.29 -4.25
N VAL A 20 0.80 -12.31 -4.87
CA VAL A 20 1.54 -11.11 -5.31
C VAL A 20 1.11 -10.75 -6.72
N LEU A 21 0.68 -9.50 -6.90
CA LEU A 21 0.39 -8.89 -8.19
C LEU A 21 1.51 -7.93 -8.59
N ALA A 22 1.79 -7.87 -9.88
CA ALA A 22 2.83 -7.04 -10.47
C ALA A 22 2.26 -6.07 -11.50
N ALA A 23 2.70 -4.82 -11.46
CA ALA A 23 2.44 -3.81 -12.46
C ALA A 23 3.75 -3.20 -12.94
N ALA A 24 3.92 -3.07 -14.26
CA ALA A 24 5.09 -2.45 -14.85
C ALA A 24 4.72 -1.14 -15.56
N ALA A 25 5.65 -0.19 -15.59
CA ALA A 25 5.63 0.95 -16.50
C ALA A 25 7.01 1.59 -16.53
N SER A 26 7.40 2.18 -17.65
CA SER A 26 8.71 2.82 -17.79
C SER A 26 8.53 4.32 -17.88
N TYR A 27 9.37 5.06 -17.15
CA TYR A 27 9.36 6.51 -17.14
C TYR A 27 10.77 7.06 -17.28
N ALA A 28 10.91 8.08 -18.11
CA ALA A 28 12.15 8.81 -18.28
C ALA A 28 11.88 10.30 -18.48
N TRP A 29 12.78 11.15 -18.03
CA TRP A 29 12.82 12.55 -18.46
C TRP A 29 13.86 12.73 -19.55
N LEU A 30 13.47 13.43 -20.61
CA LEU A 30 14.37 14.02 -21.59
C LEU A 30 14.31 15.54 -21.42
N TYR A 31 15.46 16.19 -21.25
CA TYR A 31 15.52 17.63 -21.03
C TYR A 31 16.87 18.21 -21.46
N THR A 32 17.03 19.52 -21.29
CA THR A 32 18.32 20.19 -21.39
C THR A 32 18.37 21.27 -20.32
N ASP A 33 19.49 21.36 -19.61
CA ASP A 33 19.73 22.46 -18.65
C ASP A 33 20.21 23.74 -19.37
N THR A 34 20.47 23.66 -20.69
CA THR A 34 21.05 24.77 -21.46
C THR A 34 19.97 25.66 -22.05
N VAL A 35 20.07 26.97 -21.81
CA VAL A 35 19.13 27.98 -22.32
C VAL A 35 19.27 28.15 -23.84
N THR A 36 20.50 28.13 -24.35
CA THR A 36 20.80 28.17 -25.79
C THR A 36 21.26 26.80 -26.26
N PRO A 37 20.48 26.11 -27.11
CA PRO A 37 20.86 24.84 -27.69
C PRO A 37 22.28 24.82 -28.23
N THR A 38 23.10 23.87 -27.76
CA THR A 38 24.47 23.72 -28.24
C THR A 38 24.59 22.52 -29.16
N GLY A 39 24.88 22.78 -30.43
CA GLY A 39 25.30 21.75 -31.38
C GLY A 39 26.80 21.45 -31.22
N GLY A 40 27.22 20.24 -31.55
CA GLY A 40 28.62 19.87 -31.74
C GLY A 40 29.26 20.65 -32.90
N ALA A 41 30.44 20.21 -33.36
CA ALA A 41 31.30 20.95 -34.30
C ALA A 41 30.63 21.54 -35.57
N ASN A 42 29.43 21.05 -35.96
CA ASN A 42 28.66 21.51 -37.11
C ASN A 42 27.42 22.40 -36.77
N GLY A 43 27.25 22.85 -35.53
CA GLY A 43 26.31 23.94 -35.18
C GLY A 43 24.80 23.65 -35.30
N GLY A 44 24.38 22.38 -35.47
CA GLY A 44 22.97 22.02 -35.55
C GLY A 44 22.26 22.12 -34.19
N ILE A 45 21.27 23.02 -34.09
CA ILE A 45 20.50 23.30 -32.85
C ILE A 45 19.23 22.45 -32.67
N ASN A 46 18.77 21.79 -33.74
CA ASN A 46 17.61 20.91 -33.69
C ASN A 46 18.01 19.51 -33.19
N ALA A 47 17.21 18.95 -32.30
CA ALA A 47 17.37 17.61 -31.78
C ALA A 47 16.68 16.58 -32.69
N ARG A 48 17.21 15.35 -32.68
CA ARG A 48 16.59 14.17 -33.29
C ARG A 48 16.90 12.97 -32.42
N LEU A 49 15.89 12.19 -32.10
CA LEU A 49 16.02 11.03 -31.23
C LEU A 49 15.52 9.79 -31.95
N LYS A 50 16.22 8.67 -31.78
CA LYS A 50 15.65 7.35 -32.03
C LYS A 50 15.10 6.82 -30.72
N ILE A 51 13.81 6.51 -30.72
CA ILE A 51 13.10 5.86 -29.60
C ILE A 51 12.73 4.46 -30.09
N ASN A 52 13.17 3.41 -29.40
CA ASN A 52 12.90 2.03 -29.78
C ASN A 52 13.16 1.77 -31.29
N ASN A 53 14.29 2.26 -31.78
CA ASN A 53 14.76 2.23 -33.18
C ASN A 53 13.95 3.06 -34.21
N VAL A 54 12.89 3.75 -33.82
CA VAL A 54 12.14 4.66 -34.69
C VAL A 54 12.64 6.09 -34.49
N GLN A 55 12.95 6.79 -35.56
CA GLN A 55 13.48 8.15 -35.50
C GLN A 55 12.35 9.18 -35.45
N THR A 56 12.48 10.17 -34.58
CA THR A 56 11.62 11.37 -34.58
C THR A 56 11.92 12.26 -35.77
N ALA A 57 10.98 13.16 -36.10
CA ALA A 57 11.32 14.35 -36.87
C ALA A 57 12.33 15.23 -36.09
N ALA A 58 12.93 16.22 -36.77
CA ALA A 58 13.69 17.24 -36.08
C ALA A 58 12.76 18.03 -35.14
N PHE A 59 13.20 18.29 -33.92
CA PHE A 59 12.45 19.07 -32.93
C PHE A 59 13.33 20.07 -32.18
N THR A 60 12.71 21.10 -31.64
CA THR A 60 13.32 22.02 -30.70
C THR A 60 13.09 21.54 -29.26
N LEU A 61 14.12 21.74 -28.43
CA LEU A 61 14.11 21.48 -26.99
C LEU A 61 15.04 22.51 -26.34
N SER A 62 14.54 23.24 -25.36
CA SER A 62 15.32 24.18 -24.55
C SER A 62 14.93 24.05 -23.07
N ALA A 63 15.68 24.72 -22.19
CA ALA A 63 15.37 24.80 -20.77
C ALA A 63 14.05 25.53 -20.45
N SER A 64 13.35 26.08 -21.45
CA SER A 64 12.11 26.85 -21.27
C SER A 64 10.96 26.45 -22.19
N ASP A 65 11.19 25.55 -23.16
CA ASP A 65 10.12 25.02 -24.01
C ASP A 65 10.47 23.61 -24.51
N VAL A 66 9.53 22.70 -24.32
CA VAL A 66 9.61 21.30 -24.72
C VAL A 66 8.44 20.85 -25.59
N SER A 67 7.57 21.79 -25.98
CA SER A 67 6.30 21.50 -26.66
C SER A 67 6.50 20.82 -28.01
N ASP A 68 7.47 21.29 -28.80
CA ASP A 68 7.79 20.69 -30.11
C ASP A 68 8.35 19.27 -29.94
N ALA A 69 9.25 19.06 -28.97
CA ALA A 69 9.75 17.73 -28.62
C ALA A 69 8.61 16.75 -28.28
N VAL A 70 7.67 17.16 -27.42
CA VAL A 70 6.49 16.37 -27.06
C VAL A 70 5.68 16.01 -28.30
N GLN A 71 5.40 16.97 -29.18
CA GLN A 71 4.64 16.72 -30.41
C GLN A 71 5.34 15.73 -31.35
N LYS A 72 6.64 15.91 -31.60
CA LYS A 72 7.38 15.03 -32.54
C LYS A 72 7.60 13.63 -31.98
N ILE A 73 7.72 13.49 -30.67
CA ILE A 73 7.80 12.17 -30.02
C ILE A 73 6.43 11.48 -30.05
N ASN A 74 5.35 12.19 -29.73
CA ASN A 74 4.00 11.61 -29.81
C ASN A 74 3.59 11.22 -31.22
N ALA A 75 4.13 11.87 -32.25
CA ALA A 75 3.90 11.49 -33.65
C ALA A 75 4.40 10.07 -34.01
N ILE A 76 5.37 9.53 -33.26
CA ILE A 76 5.88 8.15 -33.43
C ILE A 76 5.39 7.17 -32.36
N SER A 77 4.59 7.63 -31.39
CA SER A 77 4.16 6.85 -30.22
C SER A 77 3.40 5.57 -30.55
N SER A 78 2.60 5.57 -31.63
CA SER A 78 1.85 4.39 -32.09
C SER A 78 2.75 3.24 -32.54
N THR A 79 3.98 3.53 -32.96
CA THR A 79 4.96 2.53 -33.39
C THR A 79 5.93 2.17 -32.27
N THR A 80 6.32 3.15 -31.43
CA THR A 80 7.31 2.94 -30.36
C THR A 80 6.71 2.43 -29.06
N GLY A 81 5.42 2.62 -28.81
CA GLY A 81 4.76 2.40 -27.52
C GLY A 81 4.96 3.53 -26.50
N VAL A 82 5.85 4.49 -26.80
CA VAL A 82 6.28 5.53 -25.86
C VAL A 82 5.53 6.83 -26.14
N GLN A 83 4.80 7.31 -25.14
CA GLN A 83 4.12 8.60 -25.13
C GLN A 83 4.99 9.66 -24.43
N ALA A 84 4.77 10.93 -24.75
CA ALA A 84 5.48 12.07 -24.19
C ALA A 84 4.50 13.11 -23.64
N THR A 85 4.83 13.69 -22.48
CA THR A 85 4.10 14.79 -21.85
C THR A 85 5.08 15.80 -21.28
N ALA A 86 4.77 17.10 -21.36
CA ALA A 86 5.59 18.14 -20.72
C ALA A 86 5.33 18.17 -19.20
N THR A 87 6.39 18.32 -18.42
CA THR A 87 6.31 18.61 -16.97
C THR A 87 6.33 20.11 -16.71
N GLY A 88 5.98 20.53 -15.49
CA GLY A 88 6.04 21.95 -15.08
C GLY A 88 7.45 22.55 -15.10
N ASP A 89 8.49 21.72 -15.01
CA ASP A 89 9.90 22.14 -15.02
C ASP A 89 10.54 22.04 -16.41
N TYR A 90 9.74 22.11 -17.48
CA TYR A 90 10.21 22.03 -18.87
C TYR A 90 11.04 20.77 -19.16
N LYS A 91 10.59 19.61 -18.66
CA LYS A 91 11.13 18.30 -19.05
C LYS A 91 10.09 17.54 -19.88
N VAL A 92 10.56 16.70 -20.77
CA VAL A 92 9.70 15.74 -21.49
C VAL A 92 9.65 14.46 -20.69
N LEU A 93 8.51 14.16 -20.08
CA LEU A 93 8.23 12.86 -19.47
C LEU A 93 7.84 11.87 -20.57
N LEU A 94 8.70 10.88 -20.77
CA LEU A 94 8.47 9.71 -21.62
C LEU A 94 7.79 8.61 -20.80
N ILE A 95 6.76 8.00 -21.37
CA ILE A 95 5.91 7.01 -20.71
C ILE A 95 5.73 5.81 -21.62
N ASP A 96 6.18 4.65 -21.16
CA ASP A 96 5.73 3.36 -21.69
C ASP A 96 4.80 2.73 -20.65
N ALA A 97 3.51 2.61 -20.98
CA ALA A 97 2.49 2.15 -20.04
C ALA A 97 2.57 0.65 -19.76
N ASP A 98 3.21 -0.12 -20.64
CA ASP A 98 3.32 -1.57 -20.53
C ASP A 98 4.55 -2.01 -19.73
N GLY A 99 5.53 -1.12 -19.58
CA GLY A 99 6.80 -1.40 -18.89
C GLY A 99 7.87 -2.01 -19.77
N ASP A 100 7.80 -1.78 -21.08
CA ASP A 100 8.91 -2.09 -21.98
C ASP A 100 10.04 -1.06 -21.81
N ASP A 101 11.28 -1.51 -22.00
CA ASP A 101 12.44 -0.63 -21.87
C ASP A 101 12.38 0.49 -22.91
N ILE A 102 12.68 1.72 -22.49
CA ILE A 102 12.73 2.88 -23.38
C ILE A 102 14.18 3.05 -23.86
N LYS A 103 14.43 2.65 -25.10
CA LYS A 103 15.73 2.80 -25.75
C LYS A 103 15.81 4.12 -26.48
N LEU A 104 16.75 4.96 -26.09
CA LEU A 104 16.93 6.30 -26.62
C LEU A 104 18.30 6.40 -27.27
N ARG A 105 18.37 7.06 -28.42
CA ARG A 105 19.63 7.39 -29.08
C ARG A 105 19.56 8.77 -29.69
N ASN A 106 20.46 9.65 -29.28
CA ASN A 106 20.67 10.94 -29.93
C ASN A 106 21.21 10.71 -31.35
N THR A 107 20.49 11.26 -32.32
CA THR A 107 20.86 11.19 -33.75
C THR A 107 21.07 12.58 -34.34
N SER A 108 21.09 13.63 -33.51
CA SER A 108 21.50 14.96 -33.92
C SER A 108 22.93 15.26 -33.48
N THR A 109 23.41 16.44 -33.86
CA THR A 109 24.71 16.95 -33.44
C THR A 109 24.70 17.53 -32.03
N ARG A 110 23.55 17.61 -31.34
CA ARG A 110 23.44 18.24 -30.02
C ARG A 110 24.21 17.46 -28.96
N THR A 111 24.79 18.17 -28.00
CA THR A 111 25.56 17.59 -26.88
C THR A 111 25.02 17.99 -25.51
N ASP A 112 23.88 18.67 -25.49
CA ASP A 112 23.23 19.26 -24.33
C ASP A 112 21.91 18.56 -23.99
N LEU A 113 21.65 17.39 -24.59
CA LEU A 113 20.45 16.61 -24.32
C LEU A 113 20.74 15.66 -23.16
N ASP A 114 19.87 15.69 -22.18
CA ASP A 114 20.02 14.93 -20.95
C ASP A 114 18.85 13.98 -20.78
N VAL A 115 19.16 12.80 -20.26
CA VAL A 115 18.15 11.80 -19.91
C VAL A 115 18.33 11.31 -18.50
N ARG A 116 17.21 11.06 -17.82
CA ARG A 116 17.21 10.44 -16.50
C ARG A 116 16.02 9.51 -16.35
N ALA A 117 16.21 8.38 -15.68
CA ALA A 117 15.10 7.51 -15.32
C ALA A 117 14.22 8.21 -14.26
N VAL A 118 12.95 7.82 -14.21
CA VAL A 118 11.98 8.35 -13.26
C VAL A 118 11.30 7.17 -12.58
N ALA A 119 11.05 7.31 -11.28
CA ALA A 119 10.34 6.31 -10.51
C ALA A 119 8.91 6.11 -11.04
N LYS A 120 8.27 5.03 -10.60
CA LYS A 120 6.92 4.65 -11.06
C LYS A 120 5.87 5.75 -10.83
N ASP A 121 6.10 6.66 -9.88
CA ASP A 121 5.25 7.82 -9.56
C ASP A 121 5.24 8.91 -10.66
N SER A 122 6.12 8.80 -11.67
CA SER A 122 6.30 9.78 -12.76
C SER A 122 6.85 11.15 -12.33
N VAL A 123 7.32 11.29 -11.09
CA VAL A 123 7.76 12.56 -10.48
C VAL A 123 9.12 12.47 -9.83
N THR A 124 9.48 11.35 -9.19
CA THR A 124 10.76 11.23 -8.47
C THR A 124 11.86 10.80 -9.41
N ALA A 125 12.98 11.51 -9.42
CA ALA A 125 14.14 11.14 -10.21
C ALA A 125 14.71 9.79 -9.76
N ALA A 126 14.94 8.86 -10.69
CA ALA A 126 15.55 7.56 -10.42
C ALA A 126 16.89 7.44 -11.15
N GLY A 127 17.86 6.80 -10.50
CA GLY A 127 19.20 6.60 -11.06
C GLY A 127 19.99 7.89 -11.33
N ALA A 128 21.13 7.73 -12.00
CA ALA A 128 21.99 8.83 -12.40
C ALA A 128 21.48 9.52 -13.68
N LYS A 129 21.75 10.82 -13.80
CA LYS A 129 21.61 11.56 -15.06
C LYS A 129 22.62 11.01 -16.08
N LEU A 130 22.21 10.92 -17.35
CA LEU A 130 23.10 10.62 -18.47
C LEU A 130 23.02 11.76 -19.47
N ASP A 131 24.18 12.31 -19.80
CA ASP A 131 24.33 13.38 -20.79
C ASP A 131 24.59 12.74 -22.15
N PHE A 132 23.77 13.04 -23.17
CA PHE A 132 23.96 12.49 -24.50
C PHE A 132 25.11 13.17 -25.22
N ALA A 133 26.02 12.36 -25.74
CA ALA A 133 26.94 12.82 -26.76
C ALA A 133 26.21 13.03 -28.11
N ALA A 134 26.89 13.74 -29.03
CA ALA A 134 26.42 13.88 -30.40
C ALA A 134 26.35 12.52 -31.12
N ALA A 135 25.53 12.46 -32.18
CA ALA A 135 25.31 11.24 -32.96
C ALA A 135 26.62 10.54 -33.37
N GLY A 136 26.67 9.22 -33.14
CA GLY A 136 27.81 8.38 -33.53
C GLY A 136 29.00 8.42 -32.57
N GLN A 137 28.91 9.17 -31.47
CA GLN A 137 29.89 9.13 -30.39
C GLN A 137 29.54 8.06 -29.34
N ALA A 138 30.51 7.69 -28.51
CA ALA A 138 30.22 6.92 -27.31
C ALA A 138 29.25 7.71 -26.40
N ALA A 139 28.33 7.02 -25.74
CA ALA A 139 27.25 7.62 -24.94
C ALA A 139 26.22 8.46 -25.73
N ASP A 140 26.04 8.19 -27.02
CA ASP A 140 24.90 8.71 -27.80
C ASP A 140 23.59 7.95 -27.52
N CYS A 141 23.61 6.93 -26.67
CA CYS A 141 22.45 6.08 -26.38
C CYS A 141 22.25 5.80 -24.89
N ALA A 142 20.99 5.63 -24.51
CA ALA A 142 20.54 5.30 -23.17
C ALA A 142 19.51 4.17 -23.25
N ASN A 143 19.60 3.21 -22.34
CA ASN A 143 18.53 2.23 -22.13
C ASN A 143 17.88 2.50 -20.77
N ILE A 144 16.67 3.02 -20.78
CA ILE A 144 15.90 3.22 -19.55
C ILE A 144 15.12 1.95 -19.28
N ARG A 145 15.54 1.22 -18.24
CA ARG A 145 14.80 0.05 -17.77
C ARG A 145 13.45 0.47 -17.23
N GLY A 146 12.43 -0.35 -17.46
CA GLY A 146 11.12 -0.10 -16.86
C GLY A 146 11.14 -0.14 -15.34
N ASN A 147 10.08 0.36 -14.70
CA ASN A 147 9.82 0.17 -13.27
C ASN A 147 8.85 -1.00 -13.06
N LEU A 148 9.02 -1.70 -11.94
CA LEU A 148 8.13 -2.76 -11.50
C LEU A 148 7.59 -2.41 -10.11
N ARG A 149 6.29 -2.55 -9.93
CA ARG A 149 5.62 -2.46 -8.63
C ARG A 149 4.99 -3.79 -8.32
N LEU A 150 5.28 -4.31 -7.13
CA LEU A 150 4.69 -5.53 -6.60
C LEU A 150 3.77 -5.16 -5.42
N THR A 151 2.60 -5.77 -5.36
CA THR A 151 1.58 -5.52 -4.33
C THR A 151 1.00 -6.84 -3.85
N SER A 152 0.82 -6.96 -2.54
CA SER A 152 0.24 -8.12 -1.86
C SER A 152 -0.45 -7.64 -0.58
N ASN A 153 -1.47 -8.37 -0.12
CA ASN A 153 -2.09 -8.15 1.20
C ASN A 153 -1.36 -8.91 2.32
N TYR A 154 -0.39 -9.74 1.97
CA TYR A 154 0.44 -10.51 2.88
C TYR A 154 1.92 -10.20 2.68
N ASP A 155 2.70 -10.46 3.72
CA ASP A 155 4.15 -10.41 3.65
C ASP A 155 4.66 -11.36 2.55
N PHE A 156 5.57 -10.84 1.74
CA PHE A 156 6.23 -11.63 0.69
C PHE A 156 7.70 -11.25 0.63
N THR A 157 8.52 -12.19 0.19
CA THR A 157 9.94 -11.94 -0.09
C THR A 157 10.21 -12.16 -1.58
N ILE A 158 11.15 -11.40 -2.10
CA ILE A 158 11.61 -11.54 -3.48
C ILE A 158 13.02 -12.10 -3.39
N ASN A 159 13.23 -13.26 -3.98
CA ASN A 159 14.57 -13.78 -4.20
C ASN A 159 14.84 -13.77 -5.70
N GLN A 160 15.78 -12.93 -6.14
CA GLN A 160 16.25 -12.94 -7.51
C GLN A 160 17.44 -13.89 -7.61
N ASP A 161 17.26 -15.03 -8.27
CA ASP A 161 18.40 -15.88 -8.64
C ASP A 161 19.19 -15.20 -9.76
N ASN A 162 20.34 -14.62 -9.39
CA ASN A 162 21.23 -13.92 -10.32
C ASN A 162 22.32 -14.85 -10.89
N GLY A 163 22.10 -16.18 -10.87
CA GLY A 163 23.03 -17.15 -11.44
C GLY A 163 24.42 -17.14 -10.78
N GLY A 164 24.51 -16.76 -9.51
CA GLY A 164 25.76 -16.68 -8.75
C GLY A 164 26.63 -15.42 -9.01
N SER A 165 26.21 -14.48 -9.86
CA SER A 165 26.92 -13.22 -10.07
C SER A 165 26.20 -12.05 -9.40
N ALA A 166 26.62 -11.73 -8.17
CA ALA A 166 26.04 -10.67 -7.34
C ALA A 166 26.29 -9.23 -7.87
N ALA A 167 27.03 -9.07 -8.97
CA ALA A 167 27.55 -7.78 -9.43
C ALA A 167 27.29 -7.44 -10.91
N SER A 168 26.54 -8.27 -11.64
CA SER A 168 26.11 -7.91 -12.99
C SER A 168 24.99 -6.88 -12.87
N GLY A 169 25.21 -5.68 -13.39
CA GLY A 169 24.24 -4.57 -13.46
C GLY A 169 22.97 -4.87 -14.24
N ASP A 170 22.63 -6.15 -14.42
CA ASP A 170 21.43 -6.72 -15.00
C ASP A 170 20.40 -7.17 -13.95
N ALA A 171 20.74 -7.15 -12.66
CA ALA A 171 19.77 -7.40 -11.59
C ALA A 171 18.66 -6.33 -11.60
N TYR A 172 17.41 -6.77 -11.41
CA TYR A 172 16.26 -5.87 -11.40
C TYR A 172 15.92 -5.42 -9.97
N PHE A 173 16.21 -6.28 -9.00
CA PHE A 173 16.15 -5.98 -7.57
C PHE A 173 17.55 -5.91 -6.98
N GLU A 174 17.73 -5.05 -5.98
CA GLU A 174 18.94 -5.05 -5.16
C GLU A 174 19.01 -6.33 -4.32
N ASN A 175 20.22 -6.86 -4.08
CA ASN A 175 20.41 -8.02 -3.22
C ASN A 175 20.31 -7.63 -1.74
N SER A 176 19.13 -7.16 -1.34
CA SER A 176 18.83 -6.66 0.00
C SER A 176 17.39 -7.02 0.37
N THR A 177 17.16 -7.34 1.65
CA THR A 177 15.81 -7.49 2.19
C THR A 177 15.24 -6.09 2.44
N THR A 178 14.46 -5.59 1.49
CA THR A 178 13.73 -4.34 1.66
C THR A 178 12.32 -4.64 2.16
N SER A 179 11.98 -4.14 3.35
CA SER A 179 10.58 -4.14 3.81
C SER A 179 9.86 -2.91 3.26
N ALA A 180 8.58 -3.05 2.93
CA ALA A 180 7.77 -1.90 2.56
C ALA A 180 7.70 -0.94 3.76
N PRO A 181 7.98 0.37 3.56
CA PRO A 181 7.88 1.32 4.65
C PRO A 181 6.43 1.42 5.12
N LEU A 182 6.21 1.51 6.43
CA LEU A 182 4.90 1.85 6.95
C LEU A 182 4.56 3.29 6.55
N VAL A 183 3.41 3.46 5.91
CA VAL A 183 2.90 4.78 5.51
C VAL A 183 1.77 5.18 6.46
N ASN A 184 1.86 6.39 7.01
CA ASN A 184 0.78 6.93 7.84
C ASN A 184 -0.43 7.28 6.96
N VAL A 185 -1.63 6.98 7.43
CA VAL A 185 -2.88 7.35 6.75
C VAL A 185 -2.96 8.87 6.51
N SER A 186 -2.39 9.67 7.41
CA SER A 186 -2.33 11.14 7.28
C SER A 186 -1.39 11.65 6.17
N SER A 187 -0.45 10.82 5.69
CA SER A 187 0.49 11.15 4.62
C SER A 187 0.04 10.67 3.23
N VAL A 188 -1.16 10.12 3.13
CA VAL A 188 -1.70 9.60 1.87
C VAL A 188 -2.03 10.75 0.91
N SER A 189 -1.62 10.62 -0.34
CA SER A 189 -1.86 11.58 -1.43
C SER A 189 -2.68 10.93 -2.54
N ALA A 190 -3.40 11.73 -3.32
CA ALA A 190 -4.10 11.32 -4.54
C ALA A 190 -3.73 12.18 -5.75
N LEU A 191 -2.60 12.89 -5.67
CA LEU A 191 -2.16 13.83 -6.72
C LEU A 191 -1.77 13.12 -8.01
N THR A 192 -1.18 11.93 -7.91
CA THR A 192 -0.85 11.08 -9.07
C THR A 192 -1.71 9.82 -9.08
N ARG A 193 -1.83 9.18 -10.26
CA ARG A 193 -2.51 7.88 -10.39
C ARG A 193 -1.90 6.82 -9.46
N ILE A 194 -0.59 6.87 -9.25
CA ILE A 194 0.11 5.92 -8.38
C ILE A 194 -0.16 6.22 -6.92
N ASP A 195 -0.12 7.50 -6.52
CA ASP A 195 -0.46 7.89 -5.16
C ASP A 195 -1.89 7.49 -4.83
N ALA A 196 -2.84 7.72 -5.74
CA ALA A 196 -4.23 7.31 -5.57
C ALA A 196 -4.38 5.78 -5.44
N SER A 197 -3.59 5.00 -6.19
CA SER A 197 -3.61 3.54 -6.07
C SER A 197 -3.00 3.06 -4.75
N ASN A 198 -1.93 3.71 -4.28
CA ASN A 198 -1.31 3.43 -2.99
C ASN A 198 -2.24 3.85 -1.83
N ALA A 199 -2.93 4.98 -1.99
CA ALA A 199 -3.93 5.48 -1.05
C ALA A 199 -5.02 4.45 -0.78
N LEU A 200 -5.57 3.86 -1.84
CA LEU A 200 -6.57 2.79 -1.72
C LEU A 200 -6.03 1.61 -0.93
N ALA A 201 -4.84 1.10 -1.28
CA ALA A 201 -4.24 -0.03 -0.57
C ALA A 201 -3.99 0.26 0.93
N ILE A 202 -3.52 1.47 1.26
CA ILE A 202 -3.27 1.88 2.66
C ILE A 202 -4.60 1.98 3.43
N ILE A 203 -5.62 2.57 2.80
CA ILE A 203 -6.95 2.72 3.42
C ILE A 203 -7.61 1.36 3.62
N ASP A 204 -7.51 0.46 2.64
CA ASP A 204 -8.05 -0.90 2.75
C ASP A 204 -7.41 -1.66 3.92
N GLY A 205 -6.08 -1.61 4.05
CA GLY A 205 -5.39 -2.22 5.20
C GLY A 205 -5.78 -1.58 6.54
N ALA A 206 -5.99 -0.26 6.57
CA ALA A 206 -6.47 0.44 7.76
C ALA A 206 -7.91 0.04 8.13
N ILE A 207 -8.80 -0.12 7.14
CA ILE A 207 -10.18 -0.58 7.33
C ILE A 207 -10.19 -2.02 7.86
N GLU A 208 -9.35 -2.90 7.33
CA GLU A 208 -9.22 -4.28 7.80
C GLU A 208 -8.76 -4.32 9.26
N THR A 209 -7.78 -3.49 9.62
CA THR A 209 -7.30 -3.35 11.00
C THR A 209 -8.43 -2.89 11.94
N VAL A 210 -9.16 -1.83 11.59
CA VAL A 210 -10.30 -1.35 12.38
C VAL A 210 -11.40 -2.42 12.49
N SER A 211 -11.65 -3.17 11.42
CA SER A 211 -12.65 -4.24 11.40
C SER A 211 -12.25 -5.40 12.32
N SER A 212 -10.97 -5.76 12.34
CA SER A 212 -10.40 -6.76 13.26
C SER A 212 -10.57 -6.33 14.72
N GLU A 213 -10.22 -5.10 15.06
CA GLU A 213 -10.41 -4.55 16.40
C GLU A 213 -11.88 -4.53 16.83
N ARG A 214 -12.80 -4.14 15.93
CA ARG A 214 -14.25 -4.19 16.19
C ARG A 214 -14.74 -5.63 16.43
N GLY A 215 -14.21 -6.59 15.66
CA GLY A 215 -14.47 -8.02 15.87
C GLY A 215 -14.01 -8.47 17.25
N GLY A 216 -12.80 -8.06 17.66
CA GLY A 216 -12.25 -8.30 19.00
C GLY A 216 -13.13 -7.72 20.10
N LEU A 217 -13.53 -6.47 19.99
CA LEU A 217 -14.44 -5.82 20.94
C LEU A 217 -15.81 -6.52 21.00
N GLY A 218 -16.35 -6.98 19.88
CA GLY A 218 -17.58 -7.78 19.85
C GLY A 218 -17.44 -9.10 20.61
N THR A 219 -16.31 -9.80 20.46
CA THR A 219 -16.05 -11.02 21.24
C THR A 219 -15.91 -10.74 22.74
N LEU A 220 -15.31 -9.61 23.13
CA LEU A 220 -15.23 -9.18 24.52
C LEU A 220 -16.60 -8.84 25.10
N GLN A 221 -17.47 -8.18 24.33
CA GLN A 221 -18.86 -7.90 24.72
C GLN A 221 -19.63 -9.21 25.01
N ASN A 222 -19.55 -10.20 24.11
CA ASN A 222 -20.19 -11.51 24.32
C ASN A 222 -19.68 -12.21 25.59
N ARG A 223 -18.37 -12.13 25.86
CA ARG A 223 -17.79 -12.69 27.09
C ARG A 223 -18.28 -11.95 28.34
N LEU A 224 -18.41 -10.63 28.27
CA LEU A 224 -18.92 -9.82 29.38
C LEU A 224 -20.38 -10.17 29.67
N GLU A 225 -21.23 -10.25 28.65
CA GLU A 225 -22.64 -10.64 28.80
C GLU A 225 -22.79 -12.04 29.41
N TYR A 226 -22.01 -13.01 28.93
CA TYR A 226 -21.99 -14.35 29.51
C TYR A 226 -21.55 -14.34 30.97
N THR A 227 -20.49 -13.60 31.29
CA THR A 227 -19.97 -13.48 32.66
C THR A 227 -20.99 -12.84 33.58
N VAL A 228 -21.67 -11.78 33.13
CA VAL A 228 -22.74 -11.10 33.89
C VAL A 228 -23.92 -12.04 34.10
N SER A 229 -24.38 -12.76 33.07
CA SER A 229 -25.48 -13.72 33.20
C SER A 229 -25.14 -14.85 34.19
N ASN A 230 -23.92 -15.37 34.12
CA ASN A 230 -23.46 -16.38 35.07
C ASN A 230 -23.40 -15.82 36.49
N LEU A 231 -22.85 -14.61 36.67
CA LEU A 231 -22.76 -13.97 37.98
C LEU A 231 -24.14 -13.72 38.58
N LEU A 232 -25.11 -13.27 37.77
CA LEU A 232 -26.50 -13.09 38.21
C LEU A 232 -27.11 -14.40 38.70
N LYS A 233 -26.91 -15.52 37.98
CA LYS A 233 -27.36 -16.85 38.43
C LYS A 233 -26.71 -17.27 39.75
N VAL A 234 -25.40 -17.05 39.88
CA VAL A 234 -24.68 -17.35 41.13
C VAL A 234 -25.23 -16.50 42.27
N THR A 235 -25.49 -15.21 42.05
CA THR A 235 -26.08 -14.33 43.08
C THR A 235 -27.49 -14.76 43.47
N GLU A 236 -28.33 -15.18 42.52
CA GLU A 236 -29.68 -15.70 42.77
C GLU A 236 -29.62 -16.98 43.62
N PHE A 237 -28.81 -17.96 43.24
CA PHE A 237 -28.65 -19.19 44.01
C PHE A 237 -28.07 -18.94 45.39
N THR A 238 -27.09 -18.03 45.52
CA THR A 238 -26.49 -17.68 46.82
C THR A 238 -27.51 -16.97 47.71
N THR A 239 -28.33 -16.10 47.15
CA THR A 239 -29.38 -15.38 47.88
C THR A 239 -30.50 -16.33 48.31
N ALA A 240 -30.93 -17.25 47.44
CA ALA A 240 -31.90 -18.28 47.78
C ALA A 240 -31.38 -19.26 48.86
N ALA A 241 -30.11 -19.67 48.76
CA ALA A 241 -29.47 -20.50 49.78
C ALA A 241 -29.37 -19.76 51.12
N ARG A 242 -29.03 -18.46 51.10
CA ARG A 242 -29.01 -17.62 52.29
C ARG A 242 -30.40 -17.47 52.90
N SER A 243 -31.42 -17.16 52.11
CA SER A 243 -32.83 -17.06 52.55
C SER A 243 -33.29 -18.34 53.24
N ARG A 244 -32.98 -19.53 52.70
CA ARG A 244 -33.29 -20.82 53.37
C ARG A 244 -32.60 -21.01 54.73
N ILE A 245 -31.46 -20.36 54.96
CA ILE A 245 -30.71 -20.47 56.23
C ILE A 245 -31.13 -19.37 57.21
N SER A 246 -31.29 -18.14 56.74
CA SER A 246 -31.51 -16.97 57.59
C SER A 246 -32.98 -16.63 57.81
N ASP A 247 -33.85 -16.92 56.85
CA ASP A 247 -35.24 -16.51 56.92
C ASP A 247 -36.02 -17.56 57.70
N ALA A 248 -36.66 -17.12 58.77
CA ALA A 248 -37.52 -17.99 59.57
C ALA A 248 -38.74 -18.38 58.73
N ASP A 249 -39.08 -19.67 58.75
CA ASP A 249 -40.36 -20.13 58.24
C ASP A 249 -41.48 -19.55 59.12
N PHE A 250 -42.10 -18.46 58.64
CA PHE A 250 -43.16 -17.76 59.33
C PHE A 250 -44.29 -18.69 59.75
N ALA A 251 -44.61 -19.72 58.96
CA ALA A 251 -45.67 -20.66 59.30
C ALA A 251 -45.28 -21.54 60.51
N ALA A 252 -44.04 -22.01 60.54
CA ALA A 252 -43.53 -22.80 61.67
C ALA A 252 -43.39 -21.95 62.95
N GLU A 253 -42.92 -20.71 62.83
CA GLU A 253 -42.72 -19.82 63.98
C GLU A 253 -44.04 -19.30 64.55
N THR A 254 -45.01 -18.94 63.71
CA THR A 254 -46.35 -18.56 64.19
C THR A 254 -47.10 -19.73 64.82
N ALA A 255 -46.93 -20.97 64.31
CA ALA A 255 -47.48 -22.15 64.96
C ALA A 255 -46.84 -22.42 66.33
N ARG A 256 -45.52 -22.22 66.46
CA ARG A 256 -44.82 -22.28 67.76
C ARG A 256 -45.29 -21.20 68.72
N LEU A 257 -45.43 -19.97 68.26
CA LEU A 257 -45.94 -18.85 69.05
C LEU A 257 -47.39 -19.10 69.50
N ALA A 258 -48.27 -19.52 68.61
CA ALA A 258 -49.65 -19.85 68.93
C ALA A 258 -49.73 -21.01 69.92
N LYS A 259 -48.93 -22.07 69.74
CA LYS A 259 -48.82 -23.17 70.72
C LYS A 259 -48.34 -22.68 72.08
N ALA A 260 -47.33 -21.80 72.12
CA ALA A 260 -46.83 -21.22 73.36
C ALA A 260 -47.88 -20.36 74.06
N GLN A 261 -48.65 -19.55 73.31
CA GLN A 261 -49.75 -18.75 73.84
C GLN A 261 -50.89 -19.62 74.39
N VAL A 262 -51.28 -20.68 73.67
CA VAL A 262 -52.29 -21.64 74.14
C VAL A 262 -51.81 -22.36 75.40
N LEU A 263 -50.54 -22.79 75.45
CA LEU A 263 -49.96 -23.41 76.65
C LEU A 263 -49.89 -22.44 77.84
N GLN A 264 -49.59 -21.17 77.61
CA GLN A 264 -49.62 -20.15 78.66
C GLN A 264 -51.04 -19.94 79.18
N GLN A 265 -52.04 -19.81 78.30
CA GLN A 265 -53.45 -19.69 78.70
C GLN A 265 -53.97 -20.95 79.43
N ALA A 266 -53.59 -22.14 78.96
CA ALA A 266 -53.91 -23.40 79.60
C ALA A 266 -53.21 -23.56 80.96
N GLY A 267 -51.94 -23.16 81.06
CA GLY A 267 -51.17 -23.19 82.31
C GLY A 267 -51.75 -22.25 83.37
N VAL A 268 -52.17 -21.04 82.98
CA VAL A 268 -52.88 -20.10 83.87
C VAL A 268 -54.24 -20.65 84.29
N SER A 269 -55.00 -21.26 83.37
CA SER A 269 -56.29 -21.88 83.68
C SER A 269 -56.16 -23.08 84.63
N MET A 270 -55.18 -23.95 84.38
CA MET A 270 -54.84 -25.09 85.26
C MET A 270 -54.38 -24.63 86.64
N LEU A 271 -53.56 -23.58 86.73
CA LEU A 271 -53.18 -22.97 88.00
C LEU A 271 -54.39 -22.36 88.72
N SER A 272 -55.31 -21.73 87.99
CA SER A 272 -56.54 -21.18 88.58
C SER A 272 -57.50 -22.27 89.09
N GLN A 273 -57.49 -23.44 88.46
CA GLN A 273 -58.34 -24.58 88.83
C GLN A 273 -57.70 -25.46 89.93
N ALA A 274 -56.37 -25.45 90.06
CA ALA A 274 -55.64 -26.06 91.17
C ALA A 274 -55.61 -25.19 92.44
N ASN A 275 -55.83 -23.87 92.30
CA ASN A 275 -55.99 -22.92 93.40
C ASN A 275 -57.46 -22.69 93.82
N ALA A 276 -58.42 -23.41 93.23
CA ALA A 276 -59.84 -23.41 93.59
C ALA A 276 -60.19 -24.66 94.40
#